data_AF-A0A329J7Y5-F1
#
_entry.id   AF-A0A329J7Y5-F1
#
_cell.length_a   1.000
_cell.length_b   1.000
_cell.length_c   1.000
_cell.angle_alpha   90.00
_cell.angle_beta   90.00
_cell.angle_gamma   90.00
#
_symmetry.space_group_name_H-M   'P 1'
#
loop_
_entity.id
_entity.type
_entity.pdbx_description
1 polymer ?
#
loop_
_entity_poly.entity_id
_entity_poly.type
_entity_poly.pdbx_seq_one_letter_code
_entity_poly.pdbx_strand_id
1 'polypeptide(L)'
;MPLPSNDTHGVGDTADDAGLPPQDGWLALEHRARLDGLIHKLDTSTTRESVSRYHAMAEGYLLGLLDCNHISAPHHDAVSQYLHTLALRRLKRVKPGARS
;
A
#
# COMPACT_ATOMS: atom_id res chain seq x y z
N MET A 1 46.40 9.10 -22.08
CA MET A 1 45.08 9.71 -21.76
C MET A 1 44.08 8.56 -21.60
N PRO A 2 43.81 8.06 -20.38
CA PRO A 2 42.78 7.05 -20.18
C PRO A 2 41.37 7.68 -20.20
N LEU A 3 40.44 6.99 -20.86
CA LEU A 3 39.00 7.28 -20.88
C LEU A 3 38.39 7.07 -19.49
N PRO A 4 37.35 7.82 -19.08
CA PRO A 4 36.60 7.46 -17.88
C PRO A 4 35.73 6.22 -18.14
N SER A 5 35.96 5.20 -17.32
CA SER A 5 35.19 3.96 -17.25
C SER A 5 33.92 4.12 -16.41
N ASN A 6 32.84 3.57 -16.96
CA ASN A 6 31.84 2.70 -16.33
C ASN A 6 30.98 3.22 -15.15
N ASP A 7 29.68 3.16 -15.41
CA ASP A 7 28.64 2.53 -14.59
C ASP A 7 28.51 2.98 -13.12
N THR A 8 27.49 3.80 -12.89
CA THR A 8 26.54 3.62 -11.79
C THR A 8 25.28 4.41 -12.17
N HIS A 9 24.45 3.84 -13.06
CA HIS A 9 23.02 4.16 -12.93
C HIS A 9 22.59 3.41 -11.68
N GLY A 10 22.56 4.13 -10.56
CA GLY A 10 22.04 3.63 -9.32
C GLY A 10 20.69 2.99 -9.59
N VAL A 11 20.56 1.73 -9.16
CA VAL A 11 19.29 1.06 -8.97
C VAL A 11 18.40 2.04 -8.22
N GLY A 12 17.51 2.70 -8.96
CA GLY A 12 16.34 3.36 -8.42
C GLY A 12 15.51 2.26 -7.81
N ASP A 13 15.68 2.11 -6.50
CA ASP A 13 14.83 1.37 -5.58
C ASP A 13 13.38 1.36 -6.08
N THR A 14 12.78 0.16 -6.12
CA THR A 14 11.40 -0.19 -6.51
C THR A 14 10.29 0.57 -5.75
N ALA A 15 10.31 1.89 -5.82
CA ALA A 15 9.36 2.79 -5.17
C ALA A 15 8.37 3.41 -6.17
N ASP A 16 8.68 3.41 -7.48
CA ASP A 16 7.84 4.04 -8.51
C ASP A 16 6.56 3.23 -8.82
N ASP A 17 6.58 1.91 -8.61
CA ASP A 17 5.44 1.00 -8.84
C ASP A 17 4.68 0.63 -7.55
N ALA A 18 5.02 1.26 -6.42
CA ALA A 18 4.46 0.89 -5.11
C ALA A 18 3.06 1.47 -4.84
N GLY A 19 2.46 2.19 -5.80
CA GLY A 19 1.28 3.01 -5.58
C GLY A 19 1.56 4.21 -4.66
N LEU A 20 0.52 4.99 -4.36
CA LEU A 20 0.62 6.13 -3.45
C LEU A 20 -0.33 5.95 -2.26
N PRO A 21 0.13 6.25 -1.02
CA PRO A 21 -0.82 6.36 0.08
C PRO A 21 -1.87 7.42 -0.28
N PRO A 22 -3.06 7.37 0.34
CA PRO A 22 -4.05 8.41 0.14
C PRO A 22 -3.37 9.79 0.33
N GLN A 23 -3.70 10.76 -0.52
CA GLN A 23 -3.17 12.13 -0.44
C GLN A 23 -4.23 13.09 0.06
N ASP A 24 -3.80 14.28 0.48
CA ASP A 24 -4.72 15.35 0.85
C ASP A 24 -5.57 15.76 -0.36
N GLY A 25 -6.85 16.04 -0.14
CA GLY A 25 -7.79 16.42 -1.20
C GLY A 25 -8.28 15.29 -2.11
N TRP A 26 -7.78 14.05 -2.00
CA TRP A 26 -8.28 12.91 -2.78
C TRP A 26 -9.58 12.32 -2.22
N LEU A 27 -9.80 12.50 -0.93
CA LEU A 27 -10.86 11.92 -0.14
C LEU A 27 -11.38 12.98 0.84
N ALA A 28 -12.68 12.92 1.15
CA ALA A 28 -13.21 13.65 2.31
C ALA A 28 -12.48 13.21 3.59
N LEU A 29 -12.35 14.13 4.55
CA LEU A 29 -11.59 13.91 5.80
C LEU A 29 -12.03 12.65 6.55
N GLU A 30 -13.34 12.36 6.57
CA GLU A 30 -13.89 11.16 7.22
C GLU A 30 -13.42 9.85 6.57
N HIS A 31 -13.43 9.79 5.24
CA HIS A 31 -13.01 8.62 4.48
C HIS A 31 -11.50 8.44 4.56
N ARG A 32 -10.79 9.57 4.55
CA ARG A 32 -9.36 9.60 4.76
C ARG A 32 -8.98 9.02 6.12
N ALA A 33 -9.56 9.54 7.20
CA ALA A 33 -9.28 9.08 8.55
C ALA A 33 -9.61 7.59 8.74
N ARG A 34 -10.72 7.13 8.15
CA ARG A 34 -11.11 5.71 8.20
C ARG A 34 -10.11 4.82 7.45
N LEU A 35 -9.66 5.25 6.27
CA LEU A 35 -8.68 4.53 5.47
C LEU A 35 -7.30 4.52 6.15
N ASP A 36 -6.83 5.64 6.69
CA ASP A 36 -5.58 5.71 7.48
C ASP A 36 -5.64 4.77 8.68
N GLY A 37 -6.80 4.67 9.35
CA GLY A 37 -6.99 3.72 10.44
C GLY A 37 -6.85 2.25 10.01
N LEU A 38 -7.29 1.90 8.80
CA LEU A 38 -7.12 0.56 8.23
C LEU A 38 -5.67 0.31 7.79
N ILE A 39 -5.04 1.30 7.17
CA ILE A 39 -3.61 1.26 6.78
C ILE A 39 -2.74 1.06 8.02
N HIS A 40 -3.01 1.80 9.10
CA HIS A 40 -2.29 1.65 10.36
C HIS A 40 -2.43 0.24 10.92
N LYS A 41 -3.66 -0.29 10.98
CA LYS A 41 -3.90 -1.68 11.46
C LYS A 41 -3.22 -2.73 10.59
N LEU A 42 -3.22 -2.54 9.27
CA LEU A 42 -2.50 -3.39 8.32
C LEU A 42 -0.99 -3.35 8.58
N ASP A 43 -0.44 -2.16 8.79
CA ASP A 43 0.99 -1.94 9.03
C ASP A 43 1.44 -2.52 10.39
N THR A 44 0.63 -2.40 11.44
CA THR A 44 0.96 -2.92 12.77
C THR A 44 0.61 -4.40 12.94
N SER A 45 0.01 -5.04 11.93
CA SER A 45 -0.39 -6.45 12.02
C SER A 45 0.82 -7.39 12.10
N THR A 46 0.75 -8.33 13.03
CA THR A 46 1.81 -9.30 13.31
C THR A 46 1.47 -10.74 12.87
N THR A 47 0.24 -11.00 12.42
CA THR A 47 -0.19 -12.30 11.90
C THR A 47 -0.64 -12.20 10.45
N ARG A 48 -0.50 -13.29 9.69
CA ARG A 48 -0.89 -13.32 8.27
C ARG A 48 -2.39 -13.10 8.12
N GLU A 49 -3.17 -13.67 9.03
CA GLU A 49 -4.63 -13.54 9.08
C GLU A 49 -5.05 -12.08 9.32
N SER A 50 -4.35 -11.36 10.20
CA SER A 50 -4.64 -9.93 10.44
C SER A 50 -4.27 -9.09 9.23
N VAL A 51 -3.10 -9.34 8.62
CA VAL A 51 -2.68 -8.65 7.39
C VAL A 51 -3.71 -8.86 6.28
N SER A 52 -4.12 -10.10 6.00
CA SER A 52 -5.14 -10.41 4.99
C SER A 52 -6.49 -9.76 5.31
N ARG A 53 -6.92 -9.77 6.58
CA ARG A 53 -8.19 -9.18 7.00
C ARG A 53 -8.20 -7.67 6.80
N TYR A 54 -7.19 -6.95 7.29
CA TYR A 54 -7.17 -5.49 7.19
C TYR A 54 -6.92 -5.02 5.76
N HIS A 55 -6.16 -5.76 4.97
CA HIS A 55 -6.03 -5.51 3.53
C HIS A 55 -7.40 -5.63 2.84
N ALA A 56 -8.13 -6.73 3.04
CA ALA A 56 -9.46 -6.91 2.44
C ALA A 56 -10.47 -5.85 2.90
N MET A 57 -10.41 -5.42 4.17
CA MET A 57 -11.25 -4.33 4.67
C MET A 57 -10.91 -2.98 4.02
N ALA A 58 -9.63 -2.68 3.84
CA ALA A 58 -9.19 -1.43 3.21
C ALA A 58 -9.58 -1.39 1.73
N GLU A 59 -9.34 -2.49 1.01
CA GLU A 59 -9.71 -2.65 -0.41
C GLU A 59 -11.22 -2.57 -0.61
N GLY A 60 -12.01 -3.30 0.19
CA GLY A 60 -13.47 -3.26 0.10
C GLY A 60 -14.04 -1.87 0.43
N TYR A 61 -13.42 -1.16 1.38
CA TYR A 61 -13.81 0.21 1.68
C TYR A 61 -13.49 1.15 0.52
N LEU A 62 -12.29 1.04 -0.07
CA LEU A 62 -11.85 1.83 -1.20
C LEU A 62 -12.74 1.61 -2.43
N LEU A 63 -13.13 0.36 -2.71
CA LEU A 63 -14.06 0.02 -3.79
C LEU A 63 -15.44 0.66 -3.58
N GLY A 64 -15.95 0.65 -2.35
CA GLY A 64 -17.21 1.33 -2.02
C GLY A 64 -17.14 2.85 -2.22
N LEU A 65 -15.98 3.47 -1.95
CA LEU A 65 -15.78 4.89 -2.23
C LEU A 65 -15.76 5.18 -3.72
N LEU A 66 -15.20 4.29 -4.54
CA LEU A 66 -15.21 4.43 -6.00
C LEU A 66 -16.64 4.30 -6.54
N ASP A 67 -17.40 3.31 -6.07
CA ASP A 67 -18.80 3.08 -6.47
C ASP A 67 -19.70 4.28 -6.12
N CYS A 68 -19.50 4.87 -4.94
CA CYS A 68 -20.21 6.06 -4.50
C CYS A 68 -19.62 7.38 -5.04
N ASN A 69 -18.62 7.32 -5.94
CA ASN A 69 -17.94 8.48 -6.52
C ASN A 69 -17.32 9.46 -5.50
N HIS A 70 -16.89 8.95 -4.35
CA HIS A 70 -16.15 9.69 -3.31
C HIS A 70 -14.64 9.73 -3.56
N ILE A 71 -14.16 8.97 -4.55
CA ILE A 71 -12.77 8.97 -5.02
C ILE A 71 -12.76 8.76 -6.53
N SER A 72 -11.82 9.39 -7.23
CA SER A 72 -11.64 9.18 -8.67
C SER A 72 -10.92 7.86 -8.96
N ALA A 73 -11.20 7.23 -10.10
CA ALA A 73 -10.52 6.01 -10.55
C ALA A 73 -8.97 6.04 -10.46
N PRO A 74 -8.25 7.09 -10.90
CA PRO A 74 -6.79 7.14 -10.77
C PRO A 74 -6.31 7.20 -9.31
N HIS A 75 -7.05 7.87 -8.42
CA HIS A 75 -6.71 7.93 -7.00
C HIS A 75 -7.00 6.59 -6.32
N HIS A 76 -8.10 5.92 -6.70
CA HIS A 76 -8.41 4.56 -6.25
C HIS A 76 -7.28 3.59 -6.63
N ASP A 77 -6.88 3.59 -7.90
CA ASP A 77 -5.83 2.70 -8.41
C ASP A 77 -4.51 2.89 -7.66
N ALA A 78 -4.08 4.15 -7.50
CA ALA A 78 -2.86 4.48 -6.75
C ALA A 78 -2.91 3.99 -5.29
N VAL A 79 -4.05 4.16 -4.61
CA VAL A 79 -4.22 3.71 -3.21
C VAL A 79 -4.32 2.19 -3.12
N SER A 80 -4.97 1.52 -4.07
CA SER A 80 -5.09 0.06 -4.10
C SER A 80 -3.71 -0.59 -4.29
N GLN A 81 -2.90 -0.08 -5.22
CA GLN A 81 -1.53 -0.55 -5.43
C GLN A 81 -0.65 -0.32 -4.19
N TYR A 82 -0.87 0.78 -3.45
CA TYR A 82 -0.23 1.03 -2.16
C TYR A 82 -0.63 0.02 -1.09
N LEU A 83 -1.93 -0.25 -0.93
CA LEU A 83 -2.43 -1.25 0.02
C LEU A 83 -1.88 -2.64 -0.28
N HIS A 84 -1.84 -3.01 -1.56
CA HIS A 84 -1.30 -4.27 -2.02
C HIS A 84 0.19 -4.41 -1.67
N THR A 85 0.99 -3.41 -2.04
CA THR A 85 2.43 -3.39 -1.75
C THR A 85 2.71 -3.44 -0.24
N LEU A 86 1.93 -2.69 0.55
CA LEU A 86 2.03 -2.70 2.01
C LEU A 86 1.71 -4.09 2.59
N ALA A 87 0.64 -4.73 2.13
CA ALA A 87 0.26 -6.07 2.57
C ALA A 87 1.34 -7.10 2.22
N LEU A 88 1.88 -7.08 0.99
CA LEU A 88 2.99 -7.97 0.60
C LEU A 88 4.22 -7.76 1.48
N ARG A 89 4.61 -6.50 1.75
CA ARG A 89 5.74 -6.17 2.63
C ARG A 89 5.51 -6.71 4.04
N ARG A 90 4.29 -6.61 4.56
CA ARG A 90 3.93 -7.13 5.88
C ARG A 90 3.88 -8.66 5.92
N LEU A 91 3.32 -9.32 4.91
CA LEU A 91 3.34 -10.78 4.79
C LEU A 91 4.76 -11.36 4.71
N LYS A 92 5.70 -10.68 4.05
CA LYS A 92 7.12 -11.08 4.02
C LYS A 92 7.79 -10.99 5.41
N ARG A 93 7.34 -10.05 6.26
CA ARG A 93 7.86 -9.85 7.62
C ARG A 93 7.24 -10.78 8.65
N VAL A 94 5.96 -11.11 8.49
CA VAL A 94 5.30 -12.09 9.33
C VAL A 94 5.84 -13.47 8.98
N LYS A 95 6.68 -14.04 9.84
CA LYS A 95 7.10 -15.44 9.70
C LYS A 95 5.84 -16.31 9.67
N PRO A 96 5.71 -17.26 8.72
CA PRO A 96 4.68 -18.28 8.87
C PRO A 96 4.93 -18.92 10.24
N GLY A 97 3.92 -18.90 11.11
CA GLY A 97 3.99 -19.59 12.38
C GLY A 97 4.55 -20.98 12.10
N ALA A 98 5.69 -21.28 12.72
CA ALA A 98 6.19 -22.64 12.74
C ALA A 98 5.01 -23.49 13.22
N ARG A 99 4.50 -24.37 12.34
CA ARG A 99 3.60 -25.44 12.75
C ARG A 99 4.32 -26.14 13.89
N SER A 100 3.87 -25.91 15.13
CA SER A 100 4.28 -26.71 16.28
C SER A 100 3.54 -28.04 16.22
#